data_AF-A0A7S3FWG6-F1
#
_entry.id   AF-A0A7S3FWG6-F1
#
_cell.length_a   1.000
_cell.length_b   1.000
_cell.length_c   1.000
_cell.angle_alpha   90.00
_cell.angle_beta   90.00
_cell.angle_gamma   90.00
#
_symmetry.space_group_name_H-M   'P 1'
#
loop_
_entity.id
_entity.type
_entity.pdbx_description
1 polymer ?
#
loop_
_entity_poly.entity_id
_entity_poly.type
_entity_poly.pdbx_seq_one_letter_code
_entity_poly.pdbx_strand_id
1 'polypeptide(L)'
;PKKSDVKGQKGSGLAEFVKSCQDNEFSWEKISYIREQSGMPVFAKGVMCREDARLALESGIDGLYVSNHGARQLDTTPATIEILKEIVEEVDQFEREQGRRAPIWFDGGIRHGSDILKALALGADLVWIGRPVLWALG
;
A
#
# COMPACT_ATOMS: atom_id res chain seq x y z
N PRO A 1 2.48 -29.12 10.85
CA PRO A 1 2.27 -28.00 11.80
C PRO A 1 3.30 -28.04 12.95
N LYS A 2 4.41 -27.29 12.83
CA LYS A 2 5.34 -27.11 13.95
C LYS A 2 4.77 -26.02 14.87
N LYS A 3 4.47 -26.38 16.12
CA LYS A 3 4.16 -25.42 17.18
C LYS A 3 5.42 -24.61 17.46
N SER A 4 5.39 -23.31 17.20
CA SER A 4 6.38 -22.39 17.76
C SER A 4 5.95 -22.03 19.18
N ASP A 5 6.70 -22.52 20.17
CA ASP A 5 6.59 -22.07 21.55
C ASP A 5 7.08 -20.62 21.64
N VAL A 6 6.16 -19.66 21.55
CA VAL A 6 6.47 -18.25 21.81
C VAL A 6 6.55 -18.07 23.32
N LYS A 7 7.77 -18.18 23.87
CA LYS A 7 8.06 -17.77 25.25
C LYS A 7 7.91 -16.25 25.33
N GLY A 8 6.96 -15.79 26.14
CA GLY A 8 6.64 -14.38 26.32
C GLY A 8 7.88 -13.56 26.67
N GLN A 9 8.24 -12.65 25.75
CA GLN A 9 9.13 -11.54 26.05
C GLN A 9 8.30 -10.26 26.22
N LYS A 10 8.95 -9.21 26.73
CA LYS A 10 8.32 -7.94 27.14
C LYS A 10 7.90 -7.13 25.90
N GLY A 11 6.85 -7.54 25.21
CA GLY A 11 6.30 -6.88 24.02
C GLY A 11 4.81 -7.14 23.83
N SER A 12 4.17 -6.37 22.93
CA SER A 12 2.82 -6.69 22.46
C SER A 12 2.84 -8.02 21.69
N GLY A 13 1.99 -8.98 22.07
CA GLY A 13 1.95 -10.28 21.39
C GLY A 13 1.68 -10.19 19.89
N LEU A 14 0.96 -9.15 19.44
CA LEU A 14 0.79 -8.89 18.00
C LEU A 14 2.09 -8.43 17.33
N ALA A 15 2.84 -7.55 18.00
CA ALA A 15 4.11 -7.06 17.46
C ALA A 15 5.14 -8.20 17.36
N GLU A 16 5.19 -9.08 18.36
CA GLU A 16 6.05 -10.27 18.33
C GLU A 16 5.64 -11.23 17.21
N PHE A 17 4.33 -11.46 17.02
CA PHE A 17 3.83 -12.29 15.94
C PHE A 17 4.22 -11.74 14.56
N VAL A 18 3.95 -10.46 14.31
CA VAL A 18 4.29 -9.82 13.02
C VAL A 18 5.79 -9.91 12.75
N LYS A 19 6.62 -9.63 13.77
CA LYS A 19 8.08 -9.74 13.67
C LYS A 19 8.53 -11.18 13.33
N SER A 20 7.83 -12.20 13.82
CA SER A 20 8.17 -13.60 13.53
C SER A 20 7.85 -14.02 12.09
N CYS A 21 6.98 -13.30 11.40
CA CYS A 21 6.54 -13.60 10.04
C CYS A 21 7.08 -12.63 8.98
N GLN A 22 7.64 -11.48 9.39
CA GLN A 22 8.18 -10.48 8.46
C GLN A 22 9.58 -10.85 7.98
N ASP A 23 9.75 -10.82 6.66
CA ASP A 23 11.06 -10.74 6.02
C ASP A 23 11.47 -9.26 5.93
N ASN A 24 12.55 -8.88 6.62
CA ASN A 24 13.07 -7.51 6.61
C ASN A 24 13.96 -7.24 5.39
N GLU A 25 14.30 -8.27 4.60
CA GLU A 25 15.10 -8.15 3.38
C GLU A 25 14.22 -8.03 2.14
N PHE A 26 13.00 -7.51 2.28
CA PHE A 26 12.14 -7.29 1.12
C PHE A 26 12.71 -6.19 0.22
N SER A 27 12.71 -6.45 -1.08
CA SER A 27 13.21 -5.54 -2.09
C SER A 27 12.41 -5.72 -3.38
N TRP A 28 12.48 -4.73 -4.27
CA TRP A 28 11.66 -4.71 -5.48
C TRP A 28 11.97 -5.85 -6.46
N GLU A 29 13.17 -6.44 -6.39
CA GLU A 29 13.57 -7.60 -7.20
C GLU A 29 12.73 -8.84 -6.90
N LYS A 30 12.09 -8.92 -5.72
CA LYS A 30 11.23 -10.05 -5.32
C LYS A 30 9.82 -10.00 -5.94
N ILE A 31 9.44 -8.91 -6.63
CA ILE A 31 8.11 -8.76 -7.23
C ILE A 31 7.85 -9.82 -8.30
N SER A 32 8.83 -10.13 -9.15
CA SER A 32 8.71 -11.19 -10.16
C SER A 32 8.45 -12.55 -9.54
N TYR A 33 9.17 -12.89 -8.47
CA TYR A 33 8.96 -14.13 -7.72
C TYR A 33 7.54 -14.21 -7.14
N ILE A 34 7.03 -13.14 -6.51
CA ILE A 34 5.66 -13.12 -5.96
C ILE A 34 4.62 -13.34 -7.07
N ARG A 35 4.81 -12.69 -8.22
CA ARG A 35 3.94 -12.88 -9.38
C ARG A 35 3.96 -14.32 -9.87
N GLU A 36 5.15 -14.91 -10.03
CA GLU A 36 5.30 -16.30 -10.49
C GLU A 36 4.66 -17.30 -9.53
N GLN A 37 4.80 -17.11 -8.21
CA GLN A 37 4.23 -18.01 -7.22
C GLN A 37 2.70 -17.89 -7.11
N SER A 38 2.15 -16.68 -7.27
CA SER A 38 0.72 -16.44 -7.09
C SER A 38 -0.10 -16.60 -8.37
N GLY A 39 0.46 -16.27 -9.53
CA GLY A 39 -0.29 -16.12 -10.78
C GLY A 39 -1.31 -14.97 -10.76
N MET A 40 -1.20 -14.05 -9.79
CA MET A 40 -2.14 -12.95 -9.58
C MET A 40 -1.50 -11.59 -9.86
N PRO A 41 -2.31 -10.56 -10.17
CA PRO A 41 -1.83 -9.18 -10.19
C PRO A 41 -1.24 -8.78 -8.82
N VAL A 42 -0.08 -8.12 -8.85
CA VAL A 42 0.66 -7.68 -7.67
C VAL A 42 0.56 -6.17 -7.55
N PHE A 43 0.01 -5.70 -6.43
CA PHE A 43 -0.11 -4.28 -6.10
C PHE A 43 0.88 -3.90 -5.00
N ALA A 44 1.57 -2.77 -5.16
CA ALA A 44 2.44 -2.22 -4.14
C ALA A 44 1.63 -1.34 -3.17
N LYS A 45 1.31 -1.85 -1.98
CA LYS A 45 0.60 -1.11 -0.92
C LYS A 45 1.57 -0.51 0.08
N GLY A 46 1.39 0.78 0.36
CA GLY A 46 2.25 1.51 1.28
C GLY A 46 3.10 2.59 0.61
N VAL A 47 2.86 2.87 -0.68
CA VAL A 47 3.65 3.84 -1.45
C VAL A 47 3.29 5.25 -0.97
N MET A 48 4.30 5.98 -0.47
CA MET A 48 4.13 7.28 0.20
C MET A 48 5.07 8.37 -0.34
N CYS A 49 5.72 8.14 -1.47
CA CYS A 49 6.48 9.17 -2.22
C CYS A 49 6.56 8.81 -3.71
N ARG A 50 6.94 9.79 -4.55
CA ARG A 50 7.18 9.61 -5.99
C ARG A 50 8.25 8.58 -6.31
N GLU A 51 9.36 8.60 -5.57
CA GLU A 51 10.52 7.77 -5.88
C GLU A 51 10.18 6.28 -5.75
N ASP A 52 9.45 5.90 -4.71
CA ASP A 52 8.98 4.53 -4.53
C ASP A 52 7.92 4.14 -5.57
N ALA A 53 7.08 5.09 -6.01
CA ALA A 53 6.14 4.84 -7.10
C ALA A 53 6.89 4.49 -8.40
N ARG A 54 7.94 5.25 -8.74
CA ARG A 54 8.80 4.99 -9.89
C ARG A 54 9.46 3.61 -9.81
N LEU A 55 10.11 3.30 -8.68
CA LEU A 55 10.79 2.01 -8.48
C LEU A 55 9.82 0.83 -8.55
N ALA A 56 8.63 0.97 -7.98
CA ALA A 56 7.60 -0.06 -8.04
C ALA A 56 7.15 -0.32 -9.49
N LEU A 57 6.91 0.75 -10.27
CA LEU A 57 6.51 0.68 -11.68
C LEU A 57 7.59 0.01 -12.54
N GLU A 58 8.85 0.40 -12.38
CA GLU A 58 10.00 -0.19 -13.07
C GLU A 58 10.19 -1.68 -12.73
N SER A 59 9.84 -2.07 -11.50
CA SER A 59 9.85 -3.46 -11.03
C SER A 59 8.65 -4.27 -11.55
N GLY A 60 7.81 -3.64 -12.37
CA GLY A 60 6.80 -4.29 -13.17
C GLY A 60 5.51 -4.56 -12.42
N ILE A 61 5.20 -3.90 -11.29
CA ILE A 61 3.94 -4.05 -10.56
C ILE A 61 2.70 -3.78 -11.44
N ASP A 62 1.57 -4.38 -11.04
CA ASP A 62 0.30 -4.29 -11.76
C ASP A 62 -0.55 -3.09 -11.32
N GLY A 63 -0.27 -2.51 -10.16
CA GLY A 63 -0.90 -1.29 -9.68
C GLY A 63 -0.31 -0.75 -8.38
N LEU A 64 -0.48 0.55 -8.15
CA LEU A 64 0.00 1.21 -6.94
C LEU A 64 -1.13 1.34 -5.92
N TYR A 65 -0.77 1.37 -4.65
CA TYR A 65 -1.71 1.60 -3.57
C TYR A 65 -1.12 2.57 -2.54
N VAL A 66 -1.60 3.82 -2.61
CA VAL A 66 -1.23 4.92 -1.73
C VAL A 66 -1.87 4.72 -0.36
N SER A 67 -1.03 4.52 0.66
CA SER A 67 -1.50 4.16 2.01
C SER A 67 -0.41 4.38 3.04
N ASN A 68 -0.73 5.01 4.17
CA ASN A 68 0.11 5.01 5.37
C ASN A 68 -0.36 3.96 6.41
N HIS A 69 -1.05 2.92 5.92
CA HIS A 69 -1.58 1.82 6.72
C HIS A 69 -2.61 2.27 7.77
N GLY A 70 -3.32 3.37 7.48
CA GLY A 70 -4.27 4.00 8.40
C GLY A 70 -3.60 4.71 9.58
N ALA A 71 -2.41 5.27 9.35
CA ALA A 71 -1.54 5.93 10.33
C ALA A 71 -1.12 5.00 11.50
N ARG A 72 -0.72 3.76 11.17
CA ARG A 72 -0.38 2.71 12.17
C ARG A 72 1.03 2.16 12.08
N GLN A 73 1.81 2.60 11.09
CA GLN A 73 3.18 2.14 10.89
C GLN A 73 4.17 3.22 11.35
N LEU A 74 4.51 4.17 10.48
CA LEU A 74 5.33 5.32 10.83
C LEU A 74 4.44 6.52 11.15
N ASP A 75 4.57 7.04 12.36
CA ASP A 75 3.91 8.28 12.78
C ASP A 75 4.53 9.49 12.08
N THR A 76 3.85 10.63 12.08
CA THR A 76 4.26 11.88 11.43
C THR A 76 4.43 11.80 9.90
N THR A 77 3.90 10.73 9.29
CA THR A 77 3.76 10.67 7.83
C THR A 77 2.69 11.65 7.37
N PRO A 78 2.82 12.24 6.17
CA PRO A 78 1.79 13.09 5.59
C PRO A 78 0.44 12.37 5.47
N ALA A 79 -0.63 13.13 5.34
CA ALA A 79 -1.91 12.52 4.99
C ALA A 79 -1.82 11.92 3.59
N THR A 80 -2.39 10.73 3.38
CA THR A 80 -2.29 10.03 2.09
C THR A 80 -2.81 10.87 0.93
N ILE A 81 -3.84 11.70 1.16
CA ILE A 81 -4.42 12.59 0.15
C ILE A 81 -3.46 13.70 -0.32
N GLU A 82 -2.51 14.12 0.51
CA GLU A 82 -1.52 15.14 0.18
C GLU A 82 -0.48 14.60 -0.80
N ILE A 83 -0.17 13.31 -0.69
CA ILE A 83 0.82 12.60 -1.53
C ILE A 83 0.21 12.08 -2.83
N LEU A 84 -1.10 11.82 -2.85
CA LEU A 84 -1.78 11.18 -3.99
C LEU A 84 -1.46 11.86 -5.33
N LYS A 85 -1.49 13.18 -5.39
CA LYS A 85 -1.24 13.93 -6.63
C LYS A 85 0.17 13.69 -7.17
N GLU A 86 1.18 13.66 -6.30
CA GLU A 86 2.57 13.46 -6.68
C GLU A 86 2.80 12.07 -7.30
N ILE A 87 2.12 11.05 -6.76
CA ILE A 87 2.15 9.68 -7.28
C ILE A 87 1.39 9.57 -8.62
N VAL A 88 0.26 10.27 -8.75
CA VAL A 88 -0.49 10.31 -10.03
C VAL A 88 0.36 10.93 -11.14
N GLU A 89 1.05 12.04 -10.86
CA GLU A 89 1.95 12.67 -11.82
C GLU A 89 3.08 11.72 -12.26
N GLU A 90 3.62 10.91 -11.35
CA GLU A 90 4.64 9.92 -11.64
C GLU A 90 4.10 8.77 -12.51
N VAL A 91 2.90 8.27 -12.21
CA VAL A 91 2.24 7.25 -13.04
C VAL A 91 1.97 7.76 -14.44
N ASP A 92 1.47 8.99 -14.58
CA ASP A 92 1.22 9.60 -15.89
C ASP A 92 2.53 9.82 -16.66
N GLN A 93 3.61 10.18 -15.98
CA GLN A 93 4.94 10.27 -16.60
C GLN A 93 5.42 8.89 -17.08
N PHE A 94 5.33 7.86 -16.23
CA PHE A 94 5.70 6.50 -16.60
C PHE A 94 4.85 5.96 -17.75
N GLU A 95 3.55 6.26 -17.78
CA GLU A 95 2.67 5.92 -18.91
C GLU A 95 3.16 6.55 -20.21
N ARG A 96 3.56 7.84 -20.21
CA ARG A 96 4.09 8.50 -21.41
C ARG A 96 5.40 7.85 -21.90
N GLU A 97 6.20 7.33 -20.98
CA GLU A 97 7.48 6.69 -21.29
C GLU A 97 7.33 5.25 -21.77
N GLN A 98 6.40 4.48 -21.18
CA GLN A 98 6.28 3.03 -21.38
C GLN A 98 4.99 2.60 -22.12
N GLY A 99 4.05 3.52 -22.36
CA GLY A 99 2.78 3.26 -23.03
C GLY A 99 1.78 2.46 -22.20
N ARG A 100 1.99 2.32 -20.89
CA ARG A 100 1.12 1.55 -19.98
C ARG A 100 0.89 2.31 -18.67
N ARG A 101 -0.37 2.63 -18.39
CA ARG A 101 -0.79 3.20 -17.10
C ARG A 101 -1.01 2.09 -16.06
N ALA A 102 -0.47 2.29 -14.87
CA ALA A 102 -0.81 1.47 -13.71
C ALA A 102 -2.01 2.08 -12.97
N PRO A 103 -3.04 1.29 -12.58
CA PRO A 103 -4.10 1.79 -11.72
C PRO A 103 -3.58 2.20 -10.33
N ILE A 104 -4.18 3.24 -9.77
CA ILE A 104 -3.83 3.82 -8.48
C ILE A 104 -4.99 3.59 -7.51
N TRP A 105 -4.74 2.76 -6.50
CA TRP A 105 -5.66 2.55 -5.38
C TRP A 105 -5.25 3.45 -4.20
N PHE A 106 -6.24 3.80 -3.37
CA PHE A 106 -6.05 4.78 -2.30
C PHE A 106 -6.78 4.38 -1.01
N ASP A 107 -6.14 4.55 0.15
CA ASP A 107 -6.80 4.53 1.47
C ASP A 107 -6.31 5.64 2.40
N GLY A 108 -6.92 5.72 3.58
CA GLY A 108 -6.54 6.64 4.66
C GLY A 108 -7.59 7.72 4.90
N GLY A 109 -8.13 7.76 6.12
CA GLY A 109 -9.00 8.87 6.55
C GLY A 109 -10.39 8.99 5.91
N ILE A 110 -10.75 8.21 4.87
CA ILE A 110 -12.03 8.31 4.16
C ILE A 110 -13.24 8.05 5.07
N ARG A 111 -14.12 9.04 5.26
CA ARG A 111 -15.34 8.92 6.10
C ARG A 111 -16.62 9.40 5.43
N HIS A 112 -16.50 10.21 4.39
CA HIS A 112 -17.64 10.77 3.67
C HIS A 112 -17.50 10.55 2.15
N GLY A 113 -18.63 10.57 1.44
CA GLY A 113 -18.63 10.48 -0.02
C GLY A 113 -17.84 11.62 -0.69
N SER A 114 -17.78 12.80 -0.05
CA SER A 114 -16.93 13.91 -0.51
C SER A 114 -15.44 13.58 -0.48
N ASP A 115 -14.99 12.71 0.43
CA ASP A 115 -13.58 12.31 0.50
C ASP A 115 -13.23 11.40 -0.67
N ILE A 116 -14.16 10.49 -1.01
CA ILE A 116 -14.06 9.63 -2.21
C ILE A 116 -13.99 10.50 -3.46
N LEU A 117 -14.91 11.47 -3.59
CA LEU A 117 -14.94 12.37 -4.75
C LEU A 117 -13.61 13.14 -4.92
N LYS A 118 -13.03 13.65 -3.82
CA LYS A 118 -11.74 14.34 -3.86
C LYS A 118 -10.60 13.42 -4.31
N ALA A 119 -10.53 12.20 -3.79
CA ALA A 119 -9.50 11.25 -4.17
C ALA A 119 -9.59 10.85 -5.65
N LEU A 120 -10.80 10.57 -6.14
CA LEU A 120 -11.04 10.28 -7.56
C LEU A 120 -10.69 11.48 -8.45
N ALA A 121 -11.09 12.69 -8.05
CA ALA A 121 -10.77 13.92 -8.77
C ALA A 121 -9.26 14.23 -8.81
N LEU A 122 -8.50 13.74 -7.84
CA LEU A 122 -7.04 13.85 -7.80
C LEU A 122 -6.32 12.73 -8.59
N GLY A 123 -7.05 11.76 -9.15
CA GLY A 123 -6.49 10.75 -10.05
C GLY A 123 -6.40 9.33 -9.47
N ALA A 124 -6.97 9.06 -8.29
CA ALA A 124 -7.16 7.69 -7.83
C ALA A 124 -8.21 6.98 -8.69
N ASP A 125 -7.98 5.70 -9.01
CA ASP A 125 -8.92 4.85 -9.74
C ASP A 125 -9.89 4.13 -8.78
N LEU A 126 -9.48 3.90 -7.53
CA LEU A 126 -10.29 3.22 -6.52
C LEU A 126 -9.95 3.68 -5.10
N VAL A 127 -10.98 3.80 -4.25
CA VAL A 127 -10.86 4.22 -2.85
C VAL A 127 -11.30 3.09 -1.90
N TRP A 128 -10.47 2.79 -0.91
CA TRP A 128 -10.71 1.76 0.11
C TRP A 128 -11.03 2.35 1.47
N ILE A 129 -11.82 1.61 2.26
CA ILE A 129 -12.14 1.92 3.66
C ILE A 129 -11.73 0.77 4.58
N GLY A 130 -11.10 1.11 5.71
CA GLY A 130 -10.71 0.15 6.75
C GLY A 130 -11.62 0.22 7.96
N ARG A 131 -11.28 1.09 8.92
CA ARG A 131 -12.01 1.27 10.19
C ARG A 131 -13.55 1.39 10.08
N PRO A 132 -14.13 2.13 9.11
CA PRO A 132 -15.58 2.22 8.98
C PRO A 132 -16.29 0.87 8.82
N VAL A 133 -15.68 -0.10 8.15
CA VAL A 133 -16.25 -1.45 7.99
C VAL A 133 -16.31 -2.16 9.35
N LEU A 134 -15.26 -2.05 10.15
CA LEU A 134 -15.22 -2.66 11.49
C LEU A 134 -16.22 -2.01 12.45
N TRP A 135 -16.42 -0.70 12.37
CA TRP A 135 -17.41 0.00 13.19
C TRP A 135 -18.84 -0.37 12.83
N ALA A 136 -19.13 -0.64 11.56
CA ALA A 136 -20.46 -1.07 11.13
C ALA A 136 -20.81 -2.50 11.57
N LEU A 137 -19.80 -3.33 11.87
CA LEU A 137 -19.98 -4.70 12.37
C LEU A 137 -20.14 -4.77 13.90
N GLY A 138 -19.73 -3.72 14.62
CA GLY A 138 -19.64 -3.68 16.08
C GLY A 138 -20.88 -3.11 16.76
#